data_AF-A0A3N5Q1V5-F1
#
_entry.id   AF-A0A3N5Q1V5-F1
#
_cell.length_a   1.000
_cell.length_b   1.000
_cell.length_c   1.000
_cell.angle_alpha   90.00
_cell.angle_beta   90.00
_cell.angle_gamma   90.00
#
_symmetry.space_group_name_H-M   'P 1'
#
loop_
_entity.id
_entity.type
_entity.pdbx_description
1 polymer ?
#
loop_
_entity_poly.entity_id
_entity_poly.type
_entity_poly.pdbx_seq_one_letter_code
_entity_poly.pdbx_strand_id
1 'polypeptide(L)'
;MTEPKQPKPGIPPLRMPEGLQSKYSNMARISHTPSEMVFDFATMLPGTHPEVVARVLMSPMGAKMFLQALTENVARYEANFGPIKLPVGTSDLASSLFRNIQPPEKNNPPETPEKDTPPETPEKDAPPDPETPESES
;
A
#
# COMPACT_ATOMS: atom_id res chain seq x y z
N MET A 1 0.21 7.77 -58.31
CA MET A 1 0.86 8.75 -57.41
C MET A 1 1.16 8.01 -56.11
N THR A 2 2.43 7.74 -55.83
CA THR A 2 2.85 7.08 -54.57
C THR A 2 3.03 8.15 -53.51
N GLU A 3 2.23 8.05 -52.45
CA GLU A 3 2.25 8.95 -51.30
C GLU A 3 3.57 8.80 -50.52
N PRO A 4 4.26 9.90 -50.15
CA PRO A 4 5.50 9.81 -49.41
C PRO A 4 5.23 9.42 -47.95
N LYS A 5 5.70 8.23 -47.54
CA LYS A 5 5.70 7.78 -46.14
C LYS A 5 6.54 8.75 -45.30
N GLN A 6 5.88 9.54 -44.45
CA GLN A 6 6.55 10.35 -43.44
C GLN A 6 7.41 9.45 -42.52
N PRO A 7 8.66 9.84 -42.23
CA PRO A 7 9.51 9.11 -41.31
C PRO A 7 8.93 9.23 -39.90
N LYS A 8 8.66 8.08 -39.27
CA LYS A 8 8.25 8.01 -37.86
C LYS A 8 9.36 8.64 -37.00
N PRO A 9 9.05 9.53 -36.05
CA PRO A 9 10.06 10.07 -35.13
C PRO A 9 10.72 8.92 -34.37
N GLY A 10 11.98 8.62 -34.70
CA GLY A 10 12.78 7.66 -33.96
C GLY A 10 13.24 8.28 -32.65
N ILE A 11 13.29 7.48 -31.57
CA ILE A 11 13.96 7.90 -30.34
C ILE A 11 15.42 8.19 -30.69
N PRO A 12 15.98 9.36 -30.30
CA PRO A 12 17.38 9.67 -30.56
C PRO A 12 18.30 8.54 -30.05
N PRO A 13 19.39 8.22 -30.77
CA PRO A 13 20.30 7.16 -30.35
C PRO A 13 20.91 7.49 -29.00
N LEU A 14 20.70 6.60 -28.03
CA LEU A 14 21.26 6.71 -26.68
C LEU A 14 22.77 6.46 -26.74
N ARG A 15 23.57 7.42 -26.30
CA ARG A 15 25.03 7.29 -26.21
C ARG A 15 25.42 6.74 -24.84
N MET A 16 26.16 5.63 -24.81
CA MET A 16 26.72 5.07 -23.59
C MET A 16 28.20 5.49 -23.47
N PRO A 17 28.61 6.12 -22.37
CA PRO A 17 30.03 6.40 -22.12
C PRO A 17 30.86 5.10 -22.06
N GLU A 18 32.11 5.17 -22.54
CA GLU A 18 33.07 4.08 -22.32
C GLU A 18 33.37 3.93 -20.82
N GLY A 19 33.29 2.70 -20.31
CA GLY A 19 33.52 2.41 -18.90
C GLY A 19 32.32 2.63 -17.97
N LEU A 20 31.11 2.82 -18.50
CA LEU A 20 29.89 2.90 -17.68
C LEU A 20 29.73 1.62 -16.83
N GLN A 21 29.82 1.78 -15.51
CA GLN A 21 29.71 0.70 -14.55
C GLN A 21 28.24 0.33 -14.31
N SER A 22 27.87 -0.92 -14.56
CA SER A 22 26.57 -1.44 -14.14
C SER A 22 26.53 -1.58 -12.62
N LYS A 23 25.43 -1.13 -12.00
CA LYS A 23 25.18 -1.25 -10.56
C LYS A 23 23.99 -2.17 -10.35
N TYR A 24 24.19 -3.23 -9.55
CA TYR A 24 23.07 -4.04 -9.06
C TYR A 24 22.35 -3.28 -7.94
N SER A 25 21.02 -3.38 -7.90
CA SER A 25 20.19 -2.80 -6.84
C SER A 25 18.96 -3.67 -6.65
N ASN A 26 18.62 -3.97 -5.39
CA ASN A 26 17.41 -4.70 -5.02
C ASN A 26 16.48 -3.86 -4.13
N MET A 27 16.86 -2.63 -3.80
CA MET A 27 16.05 -1.67 -3.07
C MET A 27 16.07 -0.32 -3.78
N ALA A 28 14.94 0.39 -3.79
CA ALA A 28 14.86 1.77 -4.24
C ALA A 28 14.08 2.59 -3.20
N ARG A 29 14.72 3.63 -2.64
CA ARG A 29 14.05 4.62 -1.79
C ARG A 29 13.70 5.84 -2.64
N ILE A 30 12.45 6.27 -2.55
CA ILE A 30 11.95 7.44 -3.28
C ILE A 30 11.61 8.54 -2.27
N SER A 31 12.12 9.74 -2.50
CA SER A 31 11.78 10.95 -1.74
C SER A 31 11.55 12.10 -2.71
N HIS A 32 10.89 13.16 -2.26
CA HIS A 32 10.56 14.26 -3.17
C HIS A 32 10.39 15.60 -2.47
N THR A 33 10.53 16.64 -3.29
CA THR A 33 10.07 18.01 -3.04
C THR A 33 9.11 18.40 -4.18
N PRO A 34 8.43 19.56 -4.12
CA PRO A 34 7.62 20.02 -5.24
C PRO A 34 8.39 20.18 -6.56
N SER A 35 9.72 20.36 -6.49
CA SER A 35 10.56 20.60 -7.66
C SER A 35 11.30 19.35 -8.16
N GLU A 36 11.50 18.35 -7.32
CA GLU A 36 12.40 17.21 -7.61
C GLU A 36 11.90 15.91 -7.01
N MET A 37 12.12 14.81 -7.73
CA MET A 37 11.98 13.43 -7.30
C MET A 37 13.37 12.80 -7.21
N VAL A 38 13.70 12.23 -6.05
CA VAL A 38 15.00 11.61 -5.78
C VAL A 38 14.81 10.09 -5.64
N PHE A 39 15.56 9.34 -6.43
CA PHE A 39 15.61 7.88 -6.42
C PHE A 39 16.97 7.40 -5.92
N ASP A 40 16.98 6.81 -4.73
CA ASP A 40 18.16 6.18 -4.13
C ASP A 40 18.10 4.68 -4.33
N PHE A 41 18.91 4.17 -5.25
CA PHE A 41 19.09 2.75 -5.50
C PHE A 41 20.13 2.20 -4.55
N ALA A 42 19.79 1.13 -3.84
CA ALA A 42 20.65 0.53 -2.83
C ALA A 42 20.67 -0.99 -2.93
N THR A 43 21.80 -1.56 -2.50
CA THR A 43 21.94 -2.99 -2.27
C THR A 43 21.72 -3.30 -0.80
N MET A 44 20.75 -4.15 -0.52
CA MET A 44 20.46 -4.68 0.81
C MET A 44 20.73 -6.19 0.82
N LEU A 45 21.75 -6.60 1.58
CA LEU A 45 22.08 -8.00 1.81
C LEU A 45 21.83 -8.35 3.28
N PRO A 46 21.45 -9.60 3.59
CA PRO A 46 21.33 -10.04 4.98
C PRO A 46 22.66 -9.87 5.74
N GLY A 47 22.60 -9.26 6.94
CA GLY A 47 23.77 -9.11 7.80
C GLY A 47 24.67 -7.89 7.50
N THR A 48 24.31 -7.04 6.54
CA THR A 48 25.04 -5.79 6.25
C THR A 48 24.12 -4.58 6.25
N HIS A 49 24.70 -3.40 6.46
CA HIS A 49 23.97 -2.15 6.26
C HIS A 49 23.67 -1.95 4.76
N PRO A 50 22.49 -1.42 4.39
CA PRO A 50 22.21 -1.08 3.01
C PRO A 50 23.18 -0.01 2.49
N GLU A 51 23.69 -0.21 1.27
CA GLU A 51 24.60 0.74 0.61
C GLU A 51 23.94 1.34 -0.62
N VAL A 52 23.93 2.68 -0.72
CA VAL A 52 23.43 3.38 -1.90
C VAL A 52 24.45 3.25 -3.02
N VAL A 53 24.04 2.61 -4.11
CA VAL A 53 24.89 2.33 -5.28
C VAL A 53 24.70 3.35 -6.40
N ALA A 54 23.54 4.01 -6.45
CA ALA A 54 23.24 5.07 -7.41
C ALA A 54 22.14 6.01 -6.88
N ARG A 55 22.24 7.29 -7.21
CA ARG A 55 21.21 8.30 -6.96
C ARG A 55 20.84 8.96 -8.28
N VAL A 56 19.54 9.02 -8.57
CA VAL A 56 19.00 9.71 -9.75
C VAL A 56 18.00 10.77 -9.30
N LEU A 57 18.11 11.97 -9.87
CA LEU A 57 17.16 13.06 -9.66
C LEU A 57 16.37 13.28 -10.94
N MET A 58 15.08 13.53 -10.81
CA MET A 58 14.20 13.86 -11.93
C MET A 58 13.22 14.95 -11.53
N SER A 59 12.83 15.79 -12.48
CA SER A 59 11.64 16.62 -12.29
C SER A 59 10.39 15.74 -12.08
N PRO A 60 9.35 16.25 -11.38
CA PRO A 60 8.10 15.50 -11.20
C PRO A 60 7.47 15.03 -12.52
N MET A 61 7.56 15.86 -13.57
CA MET A 61 7.08 15.51 -14.91
C MET A 61 7.88 14.33 -15.49
N GLY A 62 9.21 14.39 -15.41
CA GLY A 62 10.08 13.30 -15.88
C GLY A 62 9.82 11.99 -15.15
N ALA A 63 9.67 12.03 -13.81
CA ALA A 63 9.34 10.86 -13.01
C ALA A 63 7.98 10.25 -13.38
N LYS A 64 6.97 11.08 -13.67
CA LYS A 64 5.65 10.60 -14.13
C LYS A 64 5.73 9.91 -15.48
N MET A 65 6.48 10.47 -16.43
CA MET A 65 6.72 9.83 -17.73
C MET A 65 7.50 8.53 -17.57
N PHE A 66 8.50 8.50 -16.70
CA PHE A 66 9.25 7.29 -16.37
C PHE A 66 8.34 6.19 -15.82
N LEU A 67 7.45 6.51 -14.87
CA LEU A 67 6.49 5.54 -14.32
C LEU A 67 5.60 4.94 -15.41
N GLN A 68 5.06 5.77 -16.30
CA GLN A 68 4.22 5.28 -17.40
C GLN A 68 4.98 4.34 -18.33
N ALA A 69 6.20 4.71 -18.72
CA ALA A 69 7.06 3.87 -19.54
C ALA A 69 7.45 2.57 -18.82
N LEU A 70 7.75 2.63 -17.52
CA LEU A 70 8.11 1.47 -16.72
C LEU A 70 6.94 0.48 -16.62
N THR A 71 5.73 0.97 -16.31
CA THR A 71 4.51 0.16 -16.26
C THR A 71 4.27 -0.57 -17.58
N GLU A 72 4.39 0.13 -18.70
CA GLU A 72 4.21 -0.49 -20.01
C GLU A 72 5.27 -1.55 -20.31
N ASN A 73 6.54 -1.28 -19.98
CA ASN A 73 7.63 -2.24 -20.20
C ASN A 73 7.49 -3.48 -19.31
N VAL A 74 7.06 -3.32 -18.06
CA VAL A 74 6.76 -4.45 -17.15
C VAL A 74 5.61 -5.28 -17.71
N ALA A 75 4.52 -4.65 -18.16
CA ALA A 75 3.40 -5.37 -18.75
C ALA A 75 3.80 -6.19 -19.99
N ARG A 76 4.65 -5.62 -20.86
CA ARG A 76 5.20 -6.33 -22.02
C ARG A 76 6.13 -7.47 -21.61
N TYR A 77 6.94 -7.27 -20.58
CA TYR A 77 7.79 -8.33 -20.03
C TYR A 77 6.92 -9.49 -19.53
N GLU A 78 5.90 -9.20 -18.72
CA GLU A 78 5.02 -10.24 -18.16
C GLU A 78 4.22 -10.98 -19.24
N ALA A 79 3.80 -10.30 -20.30
CA ALA A 79 3.16 -10.94 -21.45
C ALA A 79 4.07 -11.95 -22.17
N ASN A 80 5.39 -11.71 -22.18
CA ASN A 80 6.36 -12.54 -22.89
C ASN A 80 7.00 -13.63 -22.01
N PHE A 81 7.17 -13.35 -20.72
CA PHE A 81 7.95 -14.20 -19.79
C PHE A 81 7.13 -14.72 -18.61
N GLY A 82 5.86 -14.33 -18.51
CA GLY A 82 4.97 -14.66 -17.40
C GLY A 82 5.01 -13.65 -16.25
N PRO A 83 4.04 -13.74 -15.31
CA PRO A 83 3.87 -12.75 -14.25
C PRO A 83 5.04 -12.72 -13.27
N ILE A 84 5.42 -11.53 -12.83
CA ILE A 84 6.41 -11.31 -11.79
C ILE A 84 5.77 -11.70 -10.45
N LYS A 85 6.25 -12.80 -9.87
CA LYS A 85 5.79 -13.26 -8.55
C LYS A 85 6.40 -12.37 -7.48
N LEU A 86 5.56 -11.53 -6.90
CA LEU A 86 5.92 -10.79 -5.70
C LEU A 86 5.95 -11.75 -4.50
N PRO A 87 6.95 -11.65 -3.61
CA PRO A 87 6.92 -12.38 -2.33
C PRO A 87 5.59 -12.08 -1.61
N VAL A 88 4.92 -13.13 -1.14
CA VAL A 88 3.69 -13.00 -0.34
C VAL A 88 4.03 -12.17 0.90
N GLY A 89 3.47 -10.97 1.02
CA GLY A 89 3.79 -10.02 2.09
C GLY A 89 4.45 -8.70 1.64
N THR A 90 4.55 -8.38 0.35
CA THR A 90 4.99 -7.02 -0.06
C THR A 90 4.01 -5.91 0.34
N SER A 91 2.72 -6.22 0.49
CA SER A 91 1.77 -5.35 1.19
C SER A 91 2.11 -5.19 2.68
N ASP A 92 2.70 -6.22 3.30
CA ASP A 92 3.14 -6.24 4.70
C ASP A 92 4.47 -5.49 4.91
N LEU A 93 5.38 -5.51 3.93
CA LEU A 93 6.61 -4.69 3.98
C LEU A 93 6.29 -3.20 3.83
N ALA A 94 5.45 -2.84 2.86
CA ALA A 94 5.01 -1.46 2.69
C ALA A 94 4.26 -0.95 3.94
N SER A 95 3.33 -1.74 4.49
CA SER A 95 2.62 -1.37 5.72
C SER A 95 3.51 -1.37 6.98
N SER A 96 4.55 -2.21 7.03
CA SER A 96 5.56 -2.17 8.10
C SER A 96 6.48 -0.94 8.03
N LEU A 97 6.70 -0.37 6.84
CA LEU A 97 7.43 0.89 6.67
C LEU A 97 6.59 2.12 7.09
N PHE A 98 5.26 2.07 6.91
CA PHE A 98 4.35 3.18 7.25
C PHE A 98 3.78 3.14 8.68
N ARG A 99 3.95 2.04 9.43
CA ARG A 99 3.49 1.94 10.83
C ARG A 99 4.18 2.91 11.79
N ASN A 100 5.37 3.42 11.46
CA ASN A 100 6.09 4.39 12.31
C ASN A 100 5.68 5.86 12.07
N ILE A 101 4.65 6.12 11.25
CA ILE A 101 4.05 7.44 11.09
C ILE A 101 2.52 7.32 11.26
N GLN A 102 2.09 6.73 12.36
CA GLN A 102 0.74 7.01 12.86
C GLN A 102 0.82 8.30 13.67
N PRO A 103 0.05 9.37 13.34
CA PRO A 103 -0.27 10.39 14.32
C PRO A 103 -0.88 9.69 15.54
N PRO A 104 -0.60 10.16 16.78
CA PRO A 104 -1.22 9.55 17.96
C PRO A 104 -2.74 9.56 17.77
N GLU A 105 -3.34 8.36 17.73
CA GLU A 105 -4.80 8.26 17.73
C GLU A 105 -5.33 9.02 18.94
N LYS A 106 -6.26 9.93 18.70
CA LYS A 106 -7.06 10.52 19.77
C LYS A 106 -7.81 9.37 20.45
N ASN A 107 -7.48 9.14 21.71
CA ASN A 107 -8.21 8.35 22.71
C ASN A 107 -9.67 8.07 22.33
N ASN A 108 -9.96 6.85 21.88
CA ASN A 108 -11.26 6.26 22.15
C ASN A 108 -11.16 5.52 23.49
N PRO A 109 -12.08 5.75 24.45
CA PRO A 109 -12.06 5.04 25.72
C PRO A 109 -12.24 3.53 25.51
N PRO A 110 -11.67 2.68 26.38
CA PRO A 110 -11.83 1.24 26.28
C PRO A 110 -13.30 0.84 26.48
N GLU A 111 -13.85 0.05 25.57
CA GLU A 111 -15.10 -0.68 25.81
C GLU A 111 -14.92 -1.57 27.04
N THR A 112 -15.68 -1.29 28.09
CA THR A 112 -15.79 -2.14 29.27
C THR A 112 -16.33 -3.51 28.86
N PRO A 113 -15.69 -4.63 29.28
CA PRO A 113 -16.26 -5.95 29.05
C PRO A 113 -17.54 -6.10 29.88
N GLU A 114 -18.65 -6.45 29.20
CA GLU A 114 -19.93 -6.76 29.82
C GLU A 114 -19.76 -7.83 30.91
N LYS A 115 -20.26 -7.53 32.10
CA LYS A 115 -20.19 -8.40 33.28
C LYS A 115 -21.31 -9.43 33.19
N ASP A 116 -20.92 -10.70 33.19
CA ASP A 116 -21.77 -11.87 33.39
C ASP A 116 -22.84 -11.63 34.47
N THR A 117 -24.12 -11.67 34.06
CA THR A 117 -25.25 -11.76 34.99
C THR A 117 -25.78 -13.19 34.93
N PRO A 118 -25.82 -13.94 36.06
CA PRO A 118 -26.38 -15.30 36.07
C PRO A 118 -27.90 -15.29 35.89
N PRO A 119 -28.53 -16.41 35.47
CA PRO A 119 -29.96 -16.46 35.19
C PRO A 119 -30.77 -16.51 36.49
N GLU A 120 -31.77 -15.64 36.64
CA GLU A 120 -32.79 -15.77 37.68
C GLU A 120 -33.80 -16.85 37.29
N THR A 121 -33.93 -17.85 38.16
CA THR A 121 -34.91 -18.96 38.14
C THR A 121 -36.36 -18.44 38.19
N PRO A 122 -37.35 -19.18 37.62
CA PRO A 122 -38.74 -18.72 37.57
C PRO A 122 -39.46 -19.04 38.89
N GLU A 123 -40.01 -18.04 39.55
CA GLU A 123 -40.90 -18.22 40.71
C GLU A 123 -42.36 -18.34 40.24
N LYS A 124 -43.02 -19.39 40.73
CA LYS A 124 -44.34 -19.90 40.33
C LYS A 124 -45.30 -19.74 41.52
N ASP A 125 -46.52 -19.29 41.21
CA ASP A 125 -47.78 -19.40 41.96
C ASP A 125 -47.92 -18.66 43.31
N ALA A 126 -48.89 -17.73 43.40
CA ALA A 126 -50.11 -17.81 44.22
C ALA A 126 -50.93 -16.49 44.10
N PRO A 127 -52.19 -16.40 44.60
CA PRO A 127 -53.44 -16.52 43.85
C PRO A 127 -54.23 -15.18 43.73
N PRO A 128 -55.33 -15.12 42.95
CA PRO A 128 -56.21 -13.94 42.93
C PRO A 128 -57.06 -13.86 44.20
N ASP A 129 -57.11 -12.69 44.84
CA ASP A 129 -58.01 -12.43 45.97
C ASP A 129 -59.48 -12.34 45.51
N PRO A 130 -60.44 -12.81 46.33
CA PRO A 130 -61.86 -12.92 45.98
C PRO A 130 -62.74 -11.72 46.41
N GLU A 131 -63.79 -11.48 45.61
CA GLU A 131 -65.20 -11.13 45.93
C GLU A 131 -65.54 -9.86 46.79
N THR A 132 -66.17 -8.80 46.21
CA THR A 132 -67.64 -8.43 46.19
C THR A 132 -68.22 -7.96 47.55
N PRO A 133 -69.38 -7.24 47.68
CA PRO A 133 -70.54 -7.15 46.78
C PRO A 133 -71.26 -5.76 46.60
N GLU A 134 -72.10 -5.73 45.56
CA GLU A 134 -73.50 -5.21 45.43
C GLU A 134 -73.97 -3.90 46.09
N SER A 135 -74.70 -3.08 45.31
CA SER A 135 -76.16 -2.91 45.50
C SER A 135 -76.82 -2.11 44.37
N GLU A 136 -78.01 -2.58 44.01
CA GLU A 136 -78.94 -2.17 42.94
C GLU A 136 -79.37 -0.69 42.93
N SER A 137 -79.73 -0.20 41.74
CA SER A 137 -81.07 0.37 41.39
C SER A 137 -81.17 0.65 39.89
#